data_AF-A0A930RYG6-F1
#
_entry.id   AF-A0A930RYG6-F1
#
_cell.length_a   1.000
_cell.length_b   1.000
_cell.length_c   1.000
_cell.angle_alpha   90.00
_cell.angle_beta   90.00
_cell.angle_gamma   90.00
#
_symmetry.space_group_name_H-M   'P 1'
#
loop_
_entity.id
_entity.type
_entity.pdbx_description
1 polymer ?
#
loop_
_entity_poly.entity_id
_entity_poly.type
_entity_poly.pdbx_seq_one_letter_code
_entity_poly.pdbx_strand_id
1 'polypeptide(L)' 'LYLKVPTADLEEDRPSLPDEVALGVTYEEIDDYLEGKDINEKAAETIENWYQKTEHKRHLPITIYDDFWK' A
#
# COMPACT_ATOMS: atom_id res chain seq x y z
N LEU A 1 -13.98 5.86 18.30
CA LEU A 1 -12.75 5.20 18.78
C LEU A 1 -12.03 4.45 17.64
N TYR A 2 -12.02 5.01 16.43
CA TYR A 2 -11.33 4.50 15.23
C TYR A 2 -10.61 5.64 14.45
N LEU A 3 -10.73 6.89 14.92
CA LEU A 3 -10.19 8.09 14.27
C LEU A 3 -8.69 8.33 14.58
N LYS A 4 -7.99 7.33 15.11
CA LYS A 4 -6.57 7.48 15.42
C LYS A 4 -5.82 7.41 14.09
N VAL A 5 -4.90 8.35 13.85
CA VAL A 5 -4.04 8.32 12.68
C VAL A 5 -3.24 7.00 12.69
N PRO A 6 -3.38 6.16 11.65
CA PRO A 6 -2.64 4.91 11.53
C PRO A 6 -1.16 5.21 11.30
N THR A 7 -0.32 4.57 12.12
CA THR A 7 1.14 4.64 12.04
C THR A 7 1.73 3.32 12.49
N ALA A 8 2.75 2.84 11.76
CA ALA A 8 3.52 1.67 12.14
C ALA A 8 4.49 1.94 13.31
N ASP A 9 4.88 3.20 13.54
CA ASP A 9 5.80 3.64 14.60
C ASP A 9 7.13 2.87 14.66
N LEU A 10 7.73 2.62 13.48
CA LEU A 10 8.96 1.82 13.33
C LEU A 10 10.23 2.65 13.06
N GLU A 11 10.12 3.95 12.75
CA GLU A 11 11.27 4.81 12.43
C GLU A 11 11.77 5.57 13.66
N GLU A 12 13.01 5.28 14.10
CA GLU A 12 13.65 5.98 15.23
C GLU A 12 13.88 7.48 14.93
N ASP A 13 14.22 7.81 13.69
CA ASP A 13 14.47 9.20 13.25
C ASP A 13 13.18 9.97 12.93
N ARG A 14 12.04 9.28 12.80
CA ARG A 14 10.73 9.86 12.46
C ARG A 14 9.61 9.15 13.23
N PRO A 15 9.53 9.38 14.56
CA PRO A 15 8.52 8.74 15.39
C PRO A 15 7.12 9.07 14.88
N SER A 16 6.25 8.06 14.86
CA SER A 16 4.84 8.16 14.47
C SER A 16 4.58 8.73 13.07
N LEU A 17 5.45 8.46 12.09
CA LEU A 17 5.20 8.82 10.69
C LEU A 17 3.85 8.21 10.24
N PRO A 18 2.88 9.02 9.78
CA PRO A 18 1.61 8.51 9.28
C PRO A 18 1.83 7.67 8.03
N ASP A 19 1.14 6.54 7.95
CA ASP A 19 1.32 5.62 6.81
C ASP A 19 0.92 6.29 5.48
N GLU A 20 -0.03 7.22 5.50
CA GLU A 20 -0.46 8.00 4.31
C GLU A 20 0.68 8.84 3.72
N VAL A 21 1.55 9.36 4.57
CA VAL A 21 2.73 10.15 4.15
C VAL A 21 3.81 9.22 3.59
N ALA A 22 3.94 8.02 4.14
CA ALA A 22 4.91 7.02 3.67
C ALA A 22 4.48 6.36 2.34
N LEU A 23 3.18 6.10 2.17
CA LEU A 23 2.62 5.45 0.99
C LEU A 23 2.30 6.44 -0.14
N GLY A 24 2.09 7.71 0.19
CA GLY A 24 1.74 8.76 -0.77
C GLY A 24 0.29 8.70 -1.25
N VAL A 25 -0.55 7.94 -0.56
CA VAL A 25 -1.99 7.75 -0.79
C VAL A 25 -2.73 7.75 0.54
N THR A 26 -3.94 8.28 0.56
CA THR A 26 -4.80 8.28 1.76
C THR A 26 -5.52 6.95 1.93
N TYR A 27 -5.96 6.64 3.15
CA TYR A 27 -6.75 5.43 3.39
C TYR A 27 -8.12 5.50 2.69
N GLU A 28 -8.72 6.69 2.58
CA GLU A 28 -9.97 6.89 1.84
C GLU A 28 -9.81 6.55 0.36
N GLU A 29 -8.71 6.95 -0.28
CA GLU A 29 -8.44 6.61 -1.69
C GLU A 29 -8.20 5.11 -1.89
N ILE A 30 -7.57 4.43 -0.93
CA ILE A 30 -7.37 2.98 -0.98
C ILE A 30 -8.72 2.26 -0.85
N ASP A 31 -9.54 2.66 0.12
CA ASP A 31 -10.85 2.07 0.35
C ASP A 31 -11.76 2.29 -0.86
N ASP A 32 -11.80 3.51 -1.42
CA ASP A 32 -12.59 3.83 -2.60
C ASP A 32 -12.13 3.03 -3.83
N TYR A 33 -10.83 2.80 -4.01
CA TYR A 33 -10.31 1.94 -5.08
C TYR A 33 -10.74 0.48 -4.90
N LEU A 34 -10.65 -0.05 -3.67
CA LEU A 34 -11.05 -1.44 -3.37
C LEU A 34 -12.56 -1.66 -3.45
N GLU A 35 -13.36 -0.63 -3.19
CA GLU A 35 -14.82 -0.64 -3.35
C GLU A 35 -15.27 -0.40 -4.81
N GLY A 36 -14.34 -0.07 -5.71
CA GLY A 36 -14.61 0.16 -7.14
C GLY A 36 -15.28 1.50 -7.44
N LYS A 37 -15.07 2.50 -6.59
CA LYS A 37 -15.51 3.88 -6.84
C LYS A 37 -14.54 4.61 -7.77
N ASP A 38 -14.99 5.75 -8.29
CA ASP A 38 -14.16 6.63 -9.11
C ASP A 38 -13.13 7.35 -8.24
N ILE A 39 -11.85 7.13 -8.50
CA ILE A 39 -10.74 7.77 -7.78
C ILE A 39 -9.81 8.52 -8.73
N ASN A 40 -8.92 9.33 -8.17
CA ASN A 40 -7.92 10.03 -8.98
C ASN A 40 -6.97 9.01 -9.66
N GLU A 41 -6.74 9.18 -10.95
CA GLU A 41 -5.85 8.33 -11.75
C GLU A 41 -4.44 8.23 -11.13
N LYS A 42 -3.92 9.32 -10.55
CA LYS A 42 -2.63 9.33 -9.87
C LYS A 42 -2.62 8.46 -8.60
N ALA A 43 -3.73 8.43 -7.88
CA ALA A 43 -3.87 7.58 -6.70
C ALA A 43 -3.97 6.10 -7.12
N ALA A 44 -4.74 5.80 -8.17
CA ALA A 44 -4.83 4.46 -8.75
C ALA A 44 -3.46 3.93 -9.20
N GLU A 45 -2.70 4.72 -9.97
CA GLU A 45 -1.33 4.37 -10.38
C GLU A 45 -0.42 4.09 -9.19
N THR A 46 -0.54 4.88 -8.11
CA THR A 46 0.28 4.71 -6.92
C THR A 46 -0.07 3.40 -6.19
N ILE A 47 -1.36 3.09 -6.06
CA ILE A 47 -1.86 1.84 -5.46
C ILE A 47 -1.40 0.62 -6.28
N GLU A 48 -1.54 0.66 -7.60
CA GLU A 48 -1.14 -0.43 -8.49
C GLU A 48 0.38 -0.66 -8.49
N ASN A 49 1.16 0.43 -8.45
CA ASN A 49 2.61 0.35 -8.31
C ASN A 49 3.03 -0.31 -7.00
N TRP A 50 2.38 0.07 -5.88
CA TRP A 50 2.59 -0.59 -4.60
C TRP A 50 2.17 -2.06 -4.62
N TYR A 51 1.07 -2.38 -5.30
CA TYR A 51 0.61 -3.75 -5.48
C TYR A 51 1.69 -4.59 -6.18
N GLN A 52 2.17 -4.16 -7.35
CA GLN A 52 3.23 -4.87 -8.09
C GLN A 52 4.52 -4.99 -7.29
N LYS A 53 5.00 -3.90 -6.68
CA LYS A 53 6.25 -3.90 -5.88
C LYS A 53 6.21 -4.88 -4.71
N THR A 54 5.05 -5.10 -4.12
CA THR A 54 4.88 -5.95 -2.93
C THR A 54 4.32 -7.34 -3.25
N GLU A 55 4.25 -7.71 -4.53
CA GLU A 55 3.68 -9.00 -4.95
C GLU A 55 4.35 -10.22 -4.29
N HIS A 56 5.66 -10.16 -4.09
CA HIS A 56 6.43 -11.18 -3.37
C HIS A 56 6.01 -11.35 -1.90
N LYS A 57 5.39 -10.35 -1.27
CA LYS A 57 4.87 -10.47 0.11
C LYS A 57 3.56 -11.23 0.18
N ARG A 58 2.85 -11.38 -0.95
CA ARG A 58 1.57 -12.09 -1.05
C ARG A 58 1.70 -13.51 -1.62
N HIS A 59 2.89 -13.88 -2.05
CA HIS A 59 3.21 -15.22 -2.53
C HIS A 59 4.14 -15.94 -1.55
N LEU A 60 4.20 -17.27 -1.69
CA LEU A 60 5.26 -18.05 -1.04
C LEU A 60 6.63 -17.65 -1.63
N PRO A 61 7.73 -17.97 -0.92
CA PRO A 61 9.07 -17.74 -1.45
C PRO A 61 9.23 -18.29 -2.87
N ILE A 62 9.76 -17.46 -3.76
CA ILE A 62 9.86 -17.73 -5.20
C ILE A 62 10.61 -19.03 -5.47
N THR A 63 10.01 -19.87 -6.31
CA THR A 63 10.59 -21.08 -6.88
C THR A 63 10.81 -20.91 -8.37
N ILE A 64 11.57 -21.83 -8.97
CA ILE A 64 11.81 -21.85 -10.43
C ILE A 64 10.54 -22.15 -11.26
N TYR A 65 9.45 -22.58 -10.60
CA TYR A 65 8.17 -22.90 -11.24
C TYR A 65 7.20 -21.72 -11.22
N ASP A 66 7.57 -20.62 -10.55
CA ASP A 66 6.72 -19.45 -10.44
C ASP A 66 6.93 -18.51 -11.63
N ASP A 67 5.82 -18.02 -12.16
CA ASP A 67 5.79 -17.09 -13.30
C ASP A 67 5.39 -15.67 -12.90
N PHE A 68 4.93 -15.45 -11.65
CA PHE A 68 4.35 -14.17 -11.23
C PHE A 68 5.37 -13.02 -11.16
N TRP A 69 6.66 -13.32 -10.97
CA TRP A 69 7.72 -12.32 -10.82
C TRP A 69 8.45 -12.01 -12.15
N LYS A 70 8.08 -12.70 -13.24
CA LYS A 70 8.78 -12.62 -14.54
C LYS A 70 8.52 -11.32 -15.28
#